data_AF-A0A8K0NZJ5-F1
#
_entry.id   AF-A0A8K0NZJ5-F1
#
_cell.length_a   1.000
_cell.length_b   1.000
_cell.length_c   1.000
_cell.angle_alpha   90.00
_cell.angle_beta   90.00
_cell.angle_gamma   90.00
#
_symmetry.space_group_name_H-M   'P 1'
#
loop_
_entity.id
_entity.type
_entity.pdbx_description
1 polymer ?
#
loop_
_entity_poly.entity_id
_entity_poly.type
_entity_poly.pdbx_seq_one_letter_code
_entity_poly.pdbx_strand_id
1 'polypeptide(L)'
;MSVSFAEYTATKSAKMSIQWTIVCGILFAEIGVVAALLCPFIHPSRWNRLLKSRFVESLKVKAYVLFGVQFVTLVIFFCDSVREMRKYSVKMSGISEHLHVADEEHASMRLFRAQRNFYISGFALFFMWVIRRLITMIAAHAVVMAESVAILRQAESASSQARTLLNLQSNGAPSELLKEKKEKERHQLKSSSLEEEFDKLMKEHAKLQQTVEKSEEKKDA
;
A
#
# COMPACT_ATOMS: atom_id res chain seq x y z
N MET A 1 -43.42 38.84 11.15
CA MET A 1 -43.89 37.43 11.21
C MET A 1 -43.53 36.62 9.96
N SER A 2 -43.33 37.26 8.80
CA SER A 2 -42.94 36.64 7.52
C SER A 2 -41.47 36.19 7.45
N VAL A 3 -40.54 36.87 8.13
CA VAL A 3 -39.09 36.52 8.13
C VAL A 3 -38.85 35.15 8.78
N SER A 4 -39.53 34.86 9.89
CA SER A 4 -39.40 33.59 10.62
C SER A 4 -39.92 32.38 9.83
N PHE A 5 -40.95 32.56 9.00
CA PHE A 5 -41.48 31.48 8.16
C PHE A 5 -40.55 31.16 6.98
N ALA A 6 -39.91 32.17 6.39
CA ALA A 6 -38.92 32.00 5.33
C ALA A 6 -37.60 31.38 5.86
N GLU A 7 -37.15 31.77 7.05
CA GLU A 7 -36.02 31.09 7.72
C GLU A 7 -36.38 29.67 8.15
N TYR A 8 -37.63 29.44 8.59
CA TYR A 8 -38.11 28.10 8.95
C TYR A 8 -38.23 27.18 7.73
N THR A 9 -38.68 27.67 6.57
CA THR A 9 -38.72 26.87 5.34
C THR A 9 -37.33 26.69 4.75
N ALA A 10 -36.44 27.67 4.82
CA ALA A 10 -35.04 27.56 4.41
C ALA A 10 -34.28 26.54 5.27
N THR A 11 -34.44 26.58 6.60
CA THR A 11 -33.84 25.61 7.52
C THR A 11 -34.48 24.22 7.41
N LYS A 12 -35.77 24.11 7.11
CA LYS A 12 -36.46 22.83 6.85
C LYS A 12 -36.13 22.24 5.47
N SER A 13 -35.78 23.06 4.49
CA SER A 13 -35.28 22.64 3.16
C SER A 13 -33.79 22.24 3.23
N ALA A 14 -32.98 22.97 4.01
CA ALA A 14 -31.60 22.61 4.32
C ALA A 14 -31.50 21.30 5.16
N LYS A 15 -32.56 20.95 5.89
CA LYS A 15 -32.79 19.62 6.48
C LYS A 15 -33.26 18.60 5.43
N MET A 16 -32.50 18.39 4.36
CA MET A 16 -32.36 17.00 3.92
C MET A 16 -31.69 16.27 5.10
N SER A 17 -32.18 15.09 5.48
CA SER A 17 -31.68 14.39 6.70
C SER A 17 -30.16 14.48 6.75
N ILE A 18 -29.59 15.02 7.84
CA ILE A 18 -28.14 15.22 8.02
C ILE A 18 -27.36 13.94 7.69
N GLN A 19 -28.00 12.79 7.92
CA GLN A 19 -27.56 11.47 7.49
C GLN A 19 -27.21 11.41 5.99
N TRP A 20 -28.08 11.87 5.10
CA TRP A 20 -27.85 11.86 3.65
C TRP A 20 -26.76 12.85 3.23
N THR A 21 -26.61 13.97 3.93
CA THR A 21 -25.51 14.91 3.70
C THR A 21 -24.15 14.28 4.03
N ILE A 22 -24.07 13.50 5.11
CA ILE A 22 -22.86 12.75 5.48
C ILE A 22 -22.53 11.70 4.41
N VAL A 23 -23.53 10.92 3.97
CA VAL A 23 -23.34 9.91 2.91
C VAL A 23 -22.88 10.57 1.60
N CYS A 24 -23.47 11.70 1.22
CA CYS A 24 -23.01 12.49 0.08
C CYS A 24 -21.55 12.92 0.24
N GLY A 25 -21.17 13.44 1.42
CA GLY A 25 -19.80 13.86 1.70
C GLY A 25 -18.79 12.72 1.52
N ILE A 26 -19.15 11.51 1.98
CA ILE A 26 -18.30 10.34 1.79
C ILE A 26 -18.20 9.95 0.31
N LEU A 27 -19.32 9.96 -0.42
CA LEU A 27 -19.33 9.70 -1.86
C LEU A 27 -18.42 10.69 -2.62
N PHE A 28 -18.49 11.98 -2.31
CA PHE A 28 -17.62 12.98 -2.94
C PHE A 28 -16.14 12.76 -2.61
N ALA A 29 -15.83 12.36 -1.37
CA ALA A 29 -14.47 12.00 -0.99
C ALA A 29 -13.97 10.77 -1.77
N GLU A 30 -14.81 9.74 -1.91
CA GLU A 30 -14.51 8.54 -2.71
C GLU A 30 -14.26 8.88 -4.18
N ILE A 31 -15.13 9.69 -4.78
CA ILE A 31 -14.96 10.19 -6.16
C ILE A 31 -13.63 10.94 -6.29
N GLY A 32 -13.30 11.81 -5.34
CA GLY A 32 -12.02 12.53 -5.32
C GLY A 32 -10.81 11.59 -5.26
N VAL A 33 -10.86 10.55 -4.43
CA VAL A 33 -9.82 9.52 -4.35
C VAL A 33 -9.70 8.74 -5.65
N VAL A 34 -10.82 8.33 -6.25
CA VAL A 34 -10.83 7.61 -7.53
C VAL A 34 -10.27 8.48 -8.64
N ALA A 35 -10.67 9.74 -8.73
CA ALA A 35 -10.13 10.70 -9.68
C ALA A 35 -8.63 10.89 -9.50
N ALA A 36 -8.14 11.00 -8.25
CA ALA A 36 -6.72 11.09 -7.96
C ALA A 36 -5.94 9.82 -8.35
N LEU A 37 -6.52 8.62 -8.12
CA LEU A 37 -5.90 7.34 -8.47
C LEU A 37 -5.91 7.05 -9.98
N LEU A 38 -6.96 7.49 -10.69
CA LEU A 38 -7.06 7.38 -12.16
C LEU A 38 -6.24 8.44 -12.90
N CYS A 39 -5.81 9.50 -12.19
CA CYS A 39 -5.07 10.59 -12.78
C CYS A 39 -3.77 10.09 -13.45
N PRO A 40 -3.61 10.24 -14.78
CA PRO A 40 -2.49 9.68 -15.52
C PRO A 40 -1.14 10.34 -15.19
N PHE A 41 -1.16 11.49 -14.51
CA PHE A 41 0.04 12.27 -14.19
C PHE A 41 0.93 11.64 -13.10
N ILE A 42 0.40 10.73 -12.28
CA ILE A 42 1.12 10.15 -11.15
C ILE A 42 1.59 8.73 -11.50
N HIS A 43 2.89 8.59 -11.79
CA HIS A 43 3.48 7.29 -12.09
C HIS A 43 3.28 6.27 -10.93
N PRO A 44 2.95 4.99 -11.21
CA PRO A 44 2.68 3.96 -10.20
C PRO A 44 3.78 3.80 -9.13
N SER A 45 5.04 4.04 -9.49
CA SER A 45 6.15 4.00 -8.53
C SER A 45 6.08 5.10 -7.47
N ARG A 46 5.55 6.29 -7.80
CA ARG A 46 5.33 7.39 -6.84
C ARG A 46 4.22 7.02 -5.87
N TRP A 47 3.11 6.48 -6.37
CA TRP A 47 2.03 5.95 -5.53
C TRP A 47 2.55 4.86 -4.61
N ASN A 48 3.33 3.89 -5.09
CA ASN A 48 3.88 2.83 -4.24
C ASN A 48 4.82 3.37 -3.16
N ARG A 49 5.66 4.37 -3.48
CA ARG A 49 6.53 5.02 -2.49
C ARG A 49 5.72 5.78 -1.43
N LEU A 50 4.68 6.51 -1.83
CA LEU A 50 3.77 7.19 -0.91
C LEU A 50 2.99 6.19 -0.05
N LEU A 51 2.47 5.12 -0.66
CA LEU A 51 1.73 4.04 0.02
C LEU A 51 2.62 3.21 0.96
N LYS A 52 3.93 3.15 0.73
CA LYS A 52 4.91 2.51 1.62
C LYS A 52 5.55 3.46 2.65
N SER A 53 5.13 4.73 2.70
CA SER A 53 5.60 5.64 3.75
C SER A 53 5.10 5.20 5.13
N ARG A 54 5.89 5.43 6.19
CA ARG A 54 5.55 5.05 7.58
C ARG A 54 4.20 5.63 8.05
N PHE A 55 3.83 6.79 7.52
CA PHE A 55 2.54 7.42 7.75
C PHE A 55 1.39 6.59 7.16
N VAL A 56 1.51 6.20 5.89
CA VAL A 56 0.48 5.39 5.22
C VAL A 56 0.45 3.96 5.76
N GLU A 57 1.58 3.41 6.19
CA GLU A 57 1.62 2.09 6.82
C GLU A 57 0.84 2.04 8.15
N SER A 58 0.97 3.09 8.96
CA SER A 58 0.15 3.27 10.16
C SER A 58 -1.32 3.53 9.81
N LEU A 59 -1.56 4.20 8.68
CA LEU A 59 -2.90 4.43 8.14
C LEU A 59 -3.54 3.14 7.63
N LYS A 60 -2.81 2.20 7.03
CA LYS A 60 -3.35 0.94 6.45
C LYS A 60 -4.05 0.07 7.47
N VAL A 61 -3.48 -0.07 8.67
CA VAL A 61 -4.08 -0.86 9.76
C VAL A 61 -5.42 -0.26 10.17
N LYS A 62 -5.45 1.06 10.34
CA LYS A 62 -6.69 1.80 10.66
C LYS A 62 -7.65 1.82 9.47
N ALA A 63 -7.14 1.90 8.25
CA ALA A 63 -7.91 1.96 7.03
C ALA A 63 -8.69 0.67 6.82
N TYR A 64 -8.11 -0.50 7.09
CA TYR A 64 -8.87 -1.76 7.01
C TYR A 64 -10.13 -1.73 7.87
N VAL A 65 -10.01 -1.27 9.12
CA VAL A 65 -11.14 -1.14 10.05
C VAL A 65 -12.11 -0.07 9.57
N LEU A 66 -11.63 1.13 9.19
CA LEU A 66 -12.46 2.23 8.69
C LEU A 66 -13.22 1.84 7.42
N PHE A 67 -12.57 1.17 6.46
CA PHE A 67 -13.20 0.66 5.25
C PHE A 67 -14.27 -0.40 5.58
N GLY A 68 -14.04 -1.26 6.57
CA GLY A 68 -15.02 -2.23 7.04
C GLY A 68 -16.26 -1.58 7.65
N VAL A 69 -16.06 -0.61 8.56
CA VAL A 69 -17.16 0.14 9.17
C VAL A 69 -17.94 0.96 8.12
N GLN A 70 -17.22 1.61 7.22
CA GLN A 70 -17.79 2.36 6.10
C GLN A 70 -18.63 1.45 5.19
N PHE A 71 -18.14 0.25 4.88
CA PHE A 71 -18.87 -0.73 4.09
C PHE A 71 -20.20 -1.12 4.74
N VAL A 72 -20.16 -1.58 5.99
CA VAL A 72 -21.36 -2.00 6.72
C VAL A 72 -22.36 -0.84 6.81
N THR A 73 -21.87 0.37 7.07
CA THR A 73 -22.70 1.59 7.10
C THR A 73 -23.39 1.81 5.76
N LEU A 74 -22.66 1.83 4.65
CA LEU A 74 -23.23 2.03 3.32
C LEU A 74 -24.22 0.93 2.93
N VAL A 75 -23.96 -0.33 3.30
CA VAL A 75 -24.90 -1.44 3.07
C VAL A 75 -26.21 -1.21 3.83
N ILE A 76 -26.15 -0.78 5.09
CA ILE A 76 -27.36 -0.46 5.88
C ILE A 76 -28.14 0.68 5.21
N PHE A 77 -27.48 1.76 4.82
CA PHE A 77 -28.12 2.91 4.14
C PHE A 77 -28.70 2.54 2.77
N PHE A 78 -28.02 1.66 2.03
CA PHE A 78 -28.51 1.14 0.76
C PHE A 78 -29.76 0.28 0.96
N CYS A 79 -29.74 -0.65 1.92
CA CYS A 79 -30.90 -1.45 2.27
C CYS A 79 -32.07 -0.58 2.77
N ASP A 80 -31.79 0.47 3.55
CA ASP A 80 -32.79 1.44 3.99
C ASP A 80 -33.44 2.16 2.81
N SER A 81 -32.63 2.66 1.86
CA SER A 81 -33.11 3.30 0.63
C SER A 81 -33.96 2.35 -0.23
N VAL A 82 -33.57 1.09 -0.34
CA VAL A 82 -34.33 0.06 -1.08
C VAL A 82 -35.66 -0.22 -0.39
N ARG A 83 -35.67 -0.34 0.93
CA ARG A 83 -36.90 -0.53 1.72
C ARG A 83 -37.82 0.67 1.58
N GLU A 84 -37.29 1.88 1.66
CA GLU A 84 -38.04 3.13 1.52
C GLU A 84 -38.64 3.26 0.11
N MET A 85 -37.87 2.96 -0.93
CA MET A 85 -38.33 2.95 -2.32
C MET A 85 -39.44 1.93 -2.56
N ARG A 86 -39.28 0.68 -2.06
CA ARG A 86 -40.32 -0.36 -2.17
C ARG A 86 -41.58 0.02 -1.39
N LYS A 87 -41.44 0.54 -0.16
CA LYS A 87 -42.56 0.96 0.69
C LYS A 87 -43.40 2.03 0.02
N TYR A 88 -42.78 3.08 -0.51
CA TYR A 88 -43.51 4.16 -1.16
C TYR A 88 -44.00 3.80 -2.56
N SER A 89 -43.29 2.92 -3.28
CA SER A 89 -43.76 2.40 -4.58
C SER A 89 -45.01 1.53 -4.45
N VAL A 90 -45.05 0.61 -3.47
CA VAL A 90 -46.24 -0.23 -3.19
C VAL A 90 -47.40 0.61 -2.66
N LYS A 91 -47.11 1.58 -1.78
CA LYS A 91 -48.13 2.51 -1.26
C LYS A 91 -48.80 3.34 -2.37
N MET A 92 -48.06 3.69 -3.42
CA MET A 92 -48.57 4.44 -4.57
C MET A 92 -49.38 3.57 -5.54
N SER A 93 -49.13 2.25 -5.59
CA SER A 93 -49.82 1.32 -6.51
C SER A 93 -51.06 0.63 -5.90
N GLY A 94 -51.09 0.45 -4.58
CA GLY A 94 -52.24 -0.17 -3.87
C GLY A 94 -53.32 0.79 -3.38
N ILE A 95 -53.15 2.12 -3.56
CA ILE A 95 -54.02 3.15 -2.96
C ILE A 95 -54.71 4.02 -4.03
N SER A 96 -54.77 3.56 -5.29
CA SER A 96 -55.50 4.27 -6.35
C SER A 96 -57.03 4.28 -6.16
N GLU A 97 -57.58 3.59 -5.14
CA GLU A 97 -59.02 3.36 -5.00
C GLU A 97 -59.69 4.18 -3.87
N HIS A 98 -58.96 4.85 -2.96
CA HIS A 98 -59.62 5.52 -1.82
C HIS A 98 -58.91 6.71 -1.13
N LEU A 99 -57.87 7.34 -1.70
CA LEU A 99 -57.10 8.40 -1.00
C LEU A 99 -57.17 9.77 -1.69
N HIS A 100 -57.19 10.81 -0.86
CA HIS A 100 -57.28 12.22 -1.23
C HIS A 100 -56.04 12.65 -2.04
N VAL A 101 -56.21 13.38 -3.15
CA VAL A 101 -55.16 13.83 -4.09
C VAL A 101 -53.91 14.43 -3.38
N ALA A 102 -54.10 15.12 -2.25
CA ALA A 102 -53.01 15.68 -1.45
C ALA A 102 -52.04 14.63 -0.86
N ASP A 103 -52.51 13.42 -0.55
CA ASP A 103 -51.65 12.34 -0.05
C ASP A 103 -50.86 11.64 -1.17
N GLU A 104 -51.39 11.60 -2.39
CA GLU A 104 -50.69 11.09 -3.57
C GLU A 104 -49.51 11.99 -3.96
N GLU A 105 -49.70 13.32 -3.93
CA GLU A 105 -48.63 14.30 -4.15
C GLU A 105 -47.51 14.18 -3.11
N HIS A 106 -47.85 13.95 -1.84
CA HIS A 106 -46.86 13.73 -0.79
C HIS A 106 -46.14 12.38 -0.90
N ALA A 107 -46.78 11.34 -1.42
CA ALA A 107 -46.18 10.03 -1.65
C ALA A 107 -45.18 10.07 -2.82
N SER A 108 -45.55 10.70 -3.94
CA SER A 108 -44.67 10.85 -5.10
C SER A 108 -43.40 11.64 -4.76
N MET A 109 -43.50 12.73 -4.00
CA MET A 109 -42.33 13.50 -3.56
C MET A 109 -41.37 12.69 -2.66
N ARG A 110 -41.90 11.78 -1.82
CA ARG A 110 -41.08 10.89 -0.98
C ARG A 110 -40.40 9.80 -1.80
N LEU A 111 -41.07 9.27 -2.82
CA LEU A 111 -40.49 8.30 -3.74
C LEU A 111 -39.28 8.87 -4.50
N PHE A 112 -39.37 10.11 -5.01
CA PHE A 112 -38.22 10.77 -5.67
C PHE A 112 -37.03 10.97 -4.73
N ARG A 113 -37.28 11.29 -3.44
CA ARG A 113 -36.20 11.35 -2.44
C ARG A 113 -35.55 9.99 -2.21
N ALA A 114 -36.35 8.94 -2.06
CA ALA A 114 -35.85 7.58 -1.86
C ALA A 114 -35.02 7.09 -3.07
N GLN A 115 -35.46 7.40 -4.29
CA GLN A 115 -34.71 7.08 -5.52
C GLN A 115 -33.33 7.77 -5.55
N ARG A 116 -33.27 9.07 -5.25
CA ARG A 116 -31.98 9.80 -5.19
C ARG A 116 -31.04 9.21 -4.14
N ASN A 117 -31.57 8.91 -2.95
CA ASN A 117 -30.81 8.32 -1.85
C ASN A 117 -30.29 6.91 -2.18
N PHE A 118 -31.08 6.12 -2.90
CA PHE A 118 -30.69 4.83 -3.46
C PHE A 118 -29.50 4.96 -4.42
N TYR A 119 -29.53 5.93 -5.35
CA TYR A 119 -28.40 6.14 -6.25
C TYR A 119 -27.14 6.58 -5.50
N ILE A 120 -27.25 7.52 -4.57
CA ILE A 120 -26.11 8.01 -3.78
C ILE A 120 -25.43 6.86 -3.01
N SER A 121 -26.21 6.06 -2.28
CA SER A 121 -25.69 4.93 -1.50
C SER A 121 -25.16 3.81 -2.39
N GLY A 122 -25.80 3.53 -3.52
CA GLY A 122 -25.35 2.56 -4.51
C GLY A 122 -24.03 2.94 -5.17
N PHE A 123 -23.88 4.20 -5.59
CA PHE A 123 -22.63 4.69 -6.18
C PHE A 123 -21.50 4.70 -5.15
N ALA A 124 -21.75 5.02 -3.89
CA ALA A 124 -20.73 4.97 -2.84
C ALA A 124 -20.21 3.53 -2.63
N LEU A 125 -21.11 2.55 -2.57
CA LEU A 125 -20.72 1.13 -2.51
C LEU A 125 -19.88 0.71 -3.73
N PHE A 126 -20.27 1.15 -4.91
CA PHE A 126 -19.52 0.88 -6.14
C PHE A 126 -18.12 1.50 -6.10
N PHE A 127 -18.00 2.79 -5.75
CA PHE A 127 -16.70 3.46 -5.69
C PHE A 127 -15.80 2.89 -4.62
N MET A 128 -16.34 2.48 -3.46
CA MET A 128 -15.56 1.77 -2.45
C MET A 128 -14.90 0.51 -3.04
N TRP A 129 -15.65 -0.29 -3.80
CA TRP A 129 -15.11 -1.49 -4.46
C TRP A 129 -14.04 -1.14 -5.51
N VAL A 130 -14.30 -0.10 -6.31
CA VAL A 130 -13.34 0.42 -7.30
C VAL A 130 -12.05 0.89 -6.63
N ILE A 131 -12.12 1.66 -5.55
CA ILE A 131 -10.94 2.14 -4.80
C ILE A 131 -10.10 0.98 -4.31
N ARG A 132 -10.73 -0.01 -3.66
CA ARG A 132 -10.03 -1.22 -3.18
C ARG A 132 -9.33 -1.93 -4.34
N ARG A 133 -10.01 -2.09 -5.47
CA ARG A 133 -9.43 -2.71 -6.66
C ARG A 133 -8.26 -1.89 -7.23
N LEU A 134 -8.40 -0.57 -7.36
CA LEU A 134 -7.36 0.31 -7.89
C LEU A 134 -6.10 0.31 -7.02
N ILE A 135 -6.24 0.44 -5.70
CA ILE A 135 -5.09 0.46 -4.78
C ILE A 135 -4.29 -0.85 -4.88
N THR A 136 -4.98 -1.99 -4.87
CA THR A 136 -4.32 -3.31 -5.00
C THR A 136 -3.62 -3.47 -6.35
N MET A 137 -4.27 -3.03 -7.44
CA MET A 137 -3.70 -3.10 -8.78
C MET A 137 -2.46 -2.21 -8.94
N ILE A 138 -2.50 -0.98 -8.42
CA ILE A 138 -1.38 -0.04 -8.46
C ILE A 138 -0.19 -0.57 -7.66
N ALA A 139 -0.44 -1.14 -6.47
CA ALA A 139 0.60 -1.74 -5.64
C ALA A 139 1.26 -2.93 -6.37
N ALA A 140 0.46 -3.82 -6.98
CA ALA A 140 0.96 -4.95 -7.75
C ALA A 140 1.78 -4.49 -8.98
N HIS A 141 1.26 -3.53 -9.74
CA HIS A 141 1.95 -2.98 -10.91
C HIS A 141 3.30 -2.36 -10.54
N ALA A 142 3.40 -1.68 -9.40
CA ALA A 142 4.65 -1.09 -8.95
C ALA A 142 5.68 -2.12 -8.47
N VAL A 143 5.26 -3.28 -7.95
CA VAL A 143 6.17 -4.40 -7.61
C VAL A 143 6.71 -5.02 -8.89
N VAL A 144 5.83 -5.38 -9.84
CA VAL A 144 6.22 -5.96 -11.13
C VAL A 144 7.17 -5.04 -11.91
N MET A 145 6.92 -3.73 -11.90
CA MET A 145 7.81 -2.75 -12.52
C MET A 145 9.19 -2.65 -11.84
N ALA A 146 9.26 -2.83 -10.52
CA ALA A 146 10.54 -2.83 -9.82
C ALA A 146 11.34 -4.12 -10.12
N GLU A 147 10.65 -5.25 -10.18
CA GLU A 147 11.24 -6.55 -10.54
C GLU A 147 11.74 -6.57 -12.00
N SER A 148 10.96 -6.05 -12.95
CA SER A 148 11.38 -6.00 -14.36
C SER A 148 12.64 -5.14 -14.56
N VAL A 149 12.73 -4.00 -13.87
CA VAL A 149 13.93 -3.15 -13.89
C VAL A 149 15.13 -3.85 -13.26
N ALA A 150 14.94 -4.62 -12.19
CA ALA A 150 16.01 -5.39 -11.57
C ALA A 150 16.52 -6.51 -12.50
N ILE A 151 15.60 -7.25 -13.14
CA ILE A 151 15.92 -8.30 -14.12
C ILE A 151 16.69 -7.71 -15.31
N LEU A 152 16.25 -6.57 -15.85
CA LEU A 152 16.95 -5.90 -16.95
C LEU A 152 18.38 -5.50 -16.56
N ARG A 153 18.59 -4.94 -15.37
CA ARG A 153 19.94 -4.61 -14.88
C ARG A 153 20.81 -5.84 -14.68
N GLN A 154 20.23 -6.95 -14.21
CA GLN A 154 20.94 -8.21 -14.06
C GLN A 154 21.34 -8.79 -15.42
N ALA A 155 20.43 -8.77 -16.41
CA ALA A 155 20.71 -9.22 -17.77
C ALA A 155 21.78 -8.33 -18.46
N GLU A 156 21.73 -7.02 -18.26
CA GLU A 156 22.73 -6.08 -18.77
C GLU A 156 24.10 -6.32 -18.12
N SER A 157 24.14 -6.53 -16.81
CA SER A 157 25.38 -6.82 -16.08
C SER A 157 26.00 -8.15 -16.54
N ALA A 158 25.18 -9.20 -16.71
CA ALA A 158 25.63 -10.49 -17.22
C ALA A 158 26.10 -10.40 -18.68
N SER A 159 25.39 -9.65 -19.52
CA SER A 159 25.77 -9.42 -20.92
C SER A 159 27.06 -8.59 -21.03
N SER A 160 27.22 -7.57 -20.20
CA SER A 160 28.45 -6.78 -20.09
C SER A 160 29.63 -7.65 -19.66
N GLN A 161 29.47 -8.45 -18.61
CA GLN A 161 30.51 -9.41 -18.17
C GLN A 161 30.85 -10.42 -19.26
N ALA A 162 29.85 -10.98 -19.95
CA ALA A 162 30.07 -11.89 -21.07
C ALA A 162 30.84 -11.21 -22.20
N ARG A 163 30.49 -9.96 -22.57
CA ARG A 163 31.23 -9.17 -23.57
C ARG A 163 32.66 -8.89 -23.14
N THR A 164 32.88 -8.53 -21.87
CA THR A 164 34.23 -8.31 -21.34
C THR A 164 35.05 -9.60 -21.41
N LEU A 165 34.48 -10.75 -21.05
CA LEU A 165 35.15 -12.05 -21.15
C LEU A 165 35.48 -12.42 -22.61
N LEU A 166 34.54 -12.21 -23.55
CA LEU A 166 34.76 -12.48 -24.97
C LEU A 166 35.85 -11.56 -25.57
N ASN A 167 35.86 -10.28 -25.21
CA ASN A 167 36.90 -9.35 -25.67
C ASN A 167 38.28 -9.69 -25.08
N LEU A 168 38.35 -10.09 -23.80
CA LEU A 168 39.58 -10.59 -23.17
C LEU A 168 40.09 -11.87 -23.86
N GLN A 169 39.18 -12.75 -24.29
CA GLN A 169 39.51 -13.98 -25.02
C GLN A 169 40.02 -13.67 -26.44
N SER A 170 39.41 -12.70 -27.14
CA SER A 170 39.79 -12.30 -28.50
C SER A 170 41.14 -11.57 -28.57
N ASN A 171 41.51 -10.82 -27.53
CA ASN A 171 42.76 -10.04 -27.50
C ASN A 171 43.98 -10.81 -26.96
N GLY A 172 43.91 -12.13 -26.77
CA GLY A 172 45.07 -12.96 -26.42
C GLY A 172 45.61 -12.80 -24.99
N ALA A 173 44.92 -12.06 -24.10
CA ALA A 173 45.29 -11.85 -22.70
C ALA A 173 44.95 -12.95 -21.64
N PRO A 174 44.45 -14.18 -21.94
CA PRO A 174 44.08 -15.12 -20.87
C PRO A 174 45.23 -15.63 -19.97
N SER A 175 46.48 -15.61 -20.42
CA SER A 175 47.58 -16.27 -19.69
C SER A 175 48.03 -15.52 -18.44
N GLU A 176 48.08 -14.19 -18.45
CA GLU A 176 48.64 -13.42 -17.34
C GLU A 176 47.62 -13.18 -16.22
N LEU A 177 46.36 -12.83 -16.54
CA LEU A 177 45.34 -12.58 -15.52
C LEU A 177 44.91 -13.85 -14.78
N LEU A 178 44.88 -15.02 -15.44
CA LEU A 178 44.61 -16.31 -14.75
C LEU A 178 45.77 -16.71 -13.83
N LYS A 179 47.01 -16.37 -14.20
CA LYS A 179 48.18 -16.54 -13.32
C LYS A 179 48.11 -15.58 -12.14
N GLU A 180 47.82 -14.31 -12.39
CA GLU A 180 47.74 -13.28 -11.34
C GLU A 180 46.61 -13.56 -10.35
N LYS A 181 45.45 -14.07 -10.80
CA LYS A 181 44.35 -14.48 -9.91
C LYS A 181 44.72 -15.69 -9.04
N LYS A 182 45.34 -16.71 -9.64
CA LYS A 182 45.84 -17.89 -8.91
C LYS A 182 46.96 -17.54 -7.94
N GLU A 183 47.80 -16.56 -8.29
CA GLU A 183 48.89 -16.09 -7.44
C GLU A 183 48.36 -15.26 -6.26
N LYS A 184 47.35 -14.41 -6.47
CA LYS A 184 46.65 -13.69 -5.38
C LYS A 184 45.93 -14.64 -4.42
N GLU A 185 45.26 -15.67 -4.93
CA GLU A 185 44.64 -16.71 -4.09
C GLU A 185 45.69 -17.49 -3.28
N ARG A 186 46.84 -17.85 -3.89
CA ARG A 186 47.96 -18.48 -3.18
C ARG A 186 48.58 -17.57 -2.13
N HIS A 187 48.73 -16.28 -2.41
CA HIS A 187 49.27 -15.31 -1.46
C HIS A 187 48.33 -15.10 -0.27
N GLN A 188 47.01 -15.04 -0.49
CA GLN A 188 46.04 -14.96 0.61
C GLN A 188 46.05 -16.21 1.49
N LEU A 189 46.05 -17.40 0.90
CA LEU A 189 46.14 -18.67 1.64
C LEU A 189 47.44 -18.78 2.44
N LYS A 190 48.56 -18.30 1.87
CA LYS A 190 49.85 -18.28 2.56
C LYS A 190 49.88 -17.25 3.69
N SER A 191 49.25 -16.08 3.51
CA SER A 191 49.11 -15.07 4.57
C SER A 191 48.30 -15.60 5.74
N SER A 192 47.15 -16.23 5.49
CA SER A 192 46.31 -16.79 6.56
C SER A 192 47.01 -17.93 7.29
N SER A 193 47.71 -18.82 6.57
CA SER A 193 48.51 -19.88 7.18
C SER A 193 49.66 -19.34 8.02
N LEU A 194 50.31 -18.25 7.60
CA LEU A 194 51.41 -17.63 8.31
C LEU A 194 50.93 -16.89 9.56
N GLU A 195 49.76 -16.26 9.51
CA GLU A 195 49.09 -15.65 10.66
C GLU A 195 48.75 -16.70 11.74
N GLU A 196 48.28 -17.89 11.34
CA GLU A 196 48.03 -19.00 12.26
C GLU A 196 49.31 -19.54 12.91
N GLU A 197 50.41 -19.64 12.17
CA GLU A 197 51.72 -20.05 12.72
C GLU A 197 52.28 -18.98 13.68
N PHE A 198 52.16 -17.70 13.34
CA PHE A 198 52.56 -16.59 14.22
C PHE A 198 51.79 -16.61 15.54
N ASP A 199 50.47 -16.82 15.52
CA ASP A 199 49.65 -16.86 16.73
C ASP A 199 49.99 -18.08 17.63
N LYS A 200 50.29 -19.24 17.01
CA LYS A 200 50.80 -20.41 17.76
C LYS A 200 52.14 -20.13 18.41
N LEU A 201 53.08 -19.53 17.67
CA LEU A 201 54.42 -19.25 18.16
C LEU A 201 54.40 -18.21 19.30
N MET A 202 53.55 -17.18 19.21
CA MET A 202 53.33 -16.22 20.29
C MET A 202 52.78 -16.88 21.56
N LYS A 203 51.86 -17.83 21.42
CA LYS A 203 51.33 -18.61 22.55
C LYS A 203 52.40 -19.51 23.20
N GLU A 204 53.29 -20.11 22.41
CA GLU A 204 54.41 -20.89 22.94
C GLU A 204 55.43 -20.01 23.66
N HIS A 205 55.80 -18.85 23.10
CA HIS A 205 56.67 -17.89 23.77
C HIS A 205 56.08 -17.39 25.10
N ALA A 206 54.78 -17.06 25.14
CA ALA A 206 54.12 -16.64 26.37
C ALA A 206 54.11 -17.76 27.44
N LYS A 207 53.88 -19.02 27.04
CA LYS A 207 53.96 -20.17 27.95
C LYS A 207 55.38 -20.40 28.46
N LEU A 208 56.39 -20.31 27.59
CA LEU A 208 57.79 -20.48 27.98
C LEU A 208 58.23 -19.37 28.94
N GLN A 209 57.86 -18.12 28.70
CA GLN A 209 58.13 -17.02 29.63
C GLN A 209 57.50 -17.25 31.01
N GLN A 210 56.22 -17.65 31.07
CA GLN A 210 55.58 -18.00 32.35
C GLN A 210 56.25 -19.19 33.05
N THR A 211 56.78 -20.15 32.29
CA THR A 211 57.48 -21.31 32.87
C THR A 211 58.86 -20.93 33.39
N VAL A 212 59.56 -20.03 32.70
CA VAL A 212 60.85 -19.47 33.13
C VAL A 212 60.66 -18.64 34.40
N GLU A 213 59.71 -17.71 34.42
CA GLU A 213 59.39 -16.86 35.58
C GLU A 213 59.00 -17.69 36.81
N LYS A 214 58.21 -18.76 36.62
CA LYS A 214 57.84 -19.71 37.67
C LYS A 214 58.99 -20.65 38.09
N SER A 215 60.03 -20.78 37.27
CA SER A 215 61.23 -21.55 37.60
C SER A 215 62.29 -20.72 38.32
N GLU A 216 62.27 -19.40 38.13
CA GLU A 216 63.07 -18.43 38.89
C GLU A 216 62.51 -18.27 40.31
N GLU A 217 61.19 -18.17 40.49
CA GLU A 217 60.55 -18.15 41.83
C GLU A 217 60.78 -19.42 42.68
N LYS A 218 61.16 -20.55 42.06
CA LYS A 218 61.45 -21.80 42.76
C LYS A 218 62.93 -22.02 43.08
N LYS A 219 63.84 -21.21 42.55
CA LYS A 219 65.27 -21.26 42.92
C LYS A 219 65.61 -20.36 44.11
N ASP A 220 64.72 -19.42 44.45
CA ASP A 220 64.90 -18.46 45.55
C ASP A 220 64.10 -18.83 46.82
N ALA A 221 63.60 -20.07 46.93
CA ALA A 221 62.87 -20.61 48.09
C ALA A 221 63.57 -21.83 48.72
#